data_AF-A0A1Q6SBC1-F1
#
_entry.id   AF-A0A1Q6SBC1-F1
#
_cell.length_a   1.000
_cell.length_b   1.000
_cell.length_c   1.000
_cell.angle_alpha   90.00
_cell.angle_beta   90.00
_cell.angle_gamma   90.00
#
_symmetry.space_group_name_H-M   'P 1'
#
loop_
_entity.id
_entity.type
_entity.pdbx_description
1 polymer ?
#
loop_
_entity_poly.entity_id
_entity_poly.type
_entity_poly.pdbx_seq_one_letter_code
_entity_poly.pdbx_strand_id
1 'polypeptide(L)'
;MGFNRENYRRIKREYDGKNVRAKEEAQRRAEELHSRYPEIRDIDNALQETGLKILDTAARCSGNELEKRIAQLRKETEALRSERNACLEFYGLPADYSDVKYECPECRDTGFVGIKMCRCMREKLITAGYESSGIGSLIKTKTFDNFDTSYQKRDPQAYEVLAANYEICKSYAEKFDCPGAKNLLLMGNTGLGKTHLSTAIAGRVIDRGFDAVCETAQNVFSDFEFRSIIPTGRRYAACGRAVS
;
A
#
# COMPACT_ATOMS: atom_id res chain seq x y z
N MET A 1 -10.72 6.70 -8.19
CA MET A 1 -10.66 5.62 -7.17
C MET A 1 -11.77 5.88 -6.17
N GLY A 2 -12.52 4.85 -5.83
CA GLY A 2 -13.75 4.95 -5.03
C GLY A 2 -13.69 4.07 -3.79
N PHE A 3 -12.56 4.08 -3.07
CA PHE A 3 -12.42 3.29 -1.84
C PHE A 3 -13.43 3.73 -0.78
N ASN A 4 -13.85 2.77 0.05
CA ASN A 4 -14.67 3.04 1.21
C ASN A 4 -14.06 4.14 2.09
N ARG A 5 -14.86 5.15 2.45
CA ARG A 5 -14.39 6.34 3.17
C ARG A 5 -13.85 6.00 4.56
N GLU A 6 -14.43 5.00 5.23
CA GLU A 6 -14.03 4.60 6.58
C GLU A 6 -12.71 3.83 6.54
N ASN A 7 -12.59 2.86 5.63
CA ASN A 7 -11.33 2.15 5.38
C ASN A 7 -10.20 3.11 5.01
N TYR A 8 -10.48 4.08 4.12
CA TYR A 8 -9.49 5.08 3.74
C TYR A 8 -9.01 5.90 4.94
N ARG A 9 -9.92 6.39 5.79
CA ARG A 9 -9.55 7.14 7.00
C ARG A 9 -8.75 6.29 7.97
N ARG A 10 -9.17 5.04 8.21
CA ARG A 10 -8.48 4.12 9.12
C ARG A 10 -7.06 3.87 8.65
N ILE A 11 -6.89 3.47 7.39
CA ILE A 11 -5.56 3.16 6.84
C ILE A 11 -4.70 4.41 6.75
N LYS A 12 -5.25 5.56 6.35
CA LYS A 12 -4.48 6.82 6.34
C LYS A 12 -3.88 7.14 7.70
N ARG A 13 -4.64 6.94 8.79
CA ARG A 13 -4.13 7.12 10.15
C ARG A 13 -2.99 6.19 10.52
N GLU A 14 -2.89 5.01 9.91
CA GLU A 14 -1.74 4.13 10.14
C GLU A 14 -0.45 4.73 9.59
N TYR A 15 -0.51 5.56 8.54
CA TYR A 15 0.66 6.24 7.97
C TYR A 15 0.99 7.55 8.72
N ASP A 16 0.05 8.09 9.48
CA ASP A 16 0.27 9.31 10.24
C ASP A 16 1.41 9.11 11.25
N GLY A 17 2.48 9.89 11.08
CA GLY A 17 3.64 9.87 11.97
C GLY A 17 4.63 8.72 11.73
N LYS A 18 4.38 7.76 10.83
CA LYS A 18 5.38 6.70 10.54
C LYS A 18 6.71 7.24 10.05
N ASN A 19 6.66 8.16 9.08
CA ASN A 19 7.85 8.82 8.57
C ASN A 19 8.63 9.57 9.67
N VAL A 20 7.90 10.22 10.59
CA VAL A 20 8.49 10.97 11.69
C VAL A 20 9.17 10.02 12.68
N ARG A 21 8.48 8.96 13.10
CA ARG A 21 9.03 7.93 13.99
C ARG A 21 10.28 7.28 13.40
N ALA A 22 10.26 6.94 12.12
CA ALA A 22 11.43 6.36 11.45
C ALA A 22 12.65 7.30 11.50
N LYS A 23 12.43 8.62 11.35
CA LYS A 23 13.49 9.64 11.47
C LYS A 23 13.96 9.80 12.91
N GLU A 24 13.05 9.85 13.88
CA GLU A 24 13.37 9.95 15.31
C GLU A 24 14.19 8.73 15.77
N GLU A 25 13.84 7.52 15.31
CA GLU A 25 14.57 6.29 15.62
C GLU A 25 15.96 6.25 14.98
N ALA A 26 16.11 6.81 13.77
CA ALA A 26 17.41 6.96 13.13
C ALA A 26 18.29 7.97 13.88
N GLN A 27 17.71 9.10 14.27
CA GLN A 27 18.39 10.12 15.07
C GLN A 27 18.84 9.54 16.41
N ARG A 28 17.97 8.79 17.12
CA ARG A 28 18.34 8.12 18.36
C ARG A 28 19.52 7.15 18.18
N ARG A 29 19.52 6.36 17.10
CA ARG A 29 20.65 5.46 16.76
C ARG A 29 21.93 6.24 16.46
N ALA A 30 21.83 7.37 15.77
CA ALA A 30 22.97 8.24 15.48
C ALA A 30 23.54 8.87 16.77
N GLU A 31 22.67 9.35 17.66
CA GLU A 31 23.08 9.90 18.97
C GLU A 31 23.76 8.84 19.84
N GLU A 32 23.22 7.62 19.87
CA GLU A 32 23.85 6.49 20.56
C GLU A 32 25.23 6.17 19.96
N LEU A 33 25.33 6.12 18.63
CA LEU A 33 26.58 5.88 17.91
C LEU A 33 27.63 6.94 18.27
N HIS A 34 27.25 8.22 18.23
CA HIS A 34 28.14 9.35 18.52
C HIS A 34 28.54 9.44 19.99
N SER A 35 27.66 9.04 20.91
CA SER A 35 28.00 9.00 22.34
C SER A 35 28.93 7.84 22.68
N ARG A 36 28.79 6.70 22.00
CA ARG A 36 29.62 5.51 22.25
C ARG A 36 30.95 5.54 21.51
N TYR A 37 30.99 6.15 20.33
CA TYR A 37 32.16 6.18 19.45
C TYR A 37 32.47 7.62 19.02
N PRO A 38 33.19 8.41 19.85
CA PRO A 38 33.54 9.78 19.55
C PRO A 38 34.32 9.94 18.23
N GLU A 39 35.15 8.97 17.85
CA GLU A 39 35.88 8.94 16.58
C GLU A 39 34.93 9.02 15.37
N ILE A 40 33.83 8.26 15.40
CA ILE A 40 32.81 8.27 14.34
C ILE A 40 32.08 9.62 14.31
N ARG A 41 31.80 10.19 15.48
CA ARG A 41 31.20 11.53 15.58
C ARG A 41 32.09 12.59 14.95
N ASP A 42 33.40 12.54 15.21
CA ASP A 42 34.34 13.52 14.68
C ASP A 42 34.48 13.41 13.15
N ILE A 43 34.46 12.19 12.61
CA ILE A 43 34.40 11.94 11.16
C ILE A 43 33.08 12.46 10.56
N ASP A 44 31.93 12.16 11.18
CA ASP A 44 30.62 12.64 10.71
C ASP A 44 30.53 14.18 10.75
N ASN A 45 31.10 14.83 11.77
CA ASN A 45 31.20 16.29 11.85
C ASN A 45 32.07 16.85 10.71
N ALA A 46 33.23 16.24 10.44
CA ALA A 46 34.10 16.64 9.34
C ALA A 46 33.42 16.48 7.96
N LEU A 47 32.62 15.41 7.78
CA LEU A 47 31.79 15.22 6.59
C LEU A 47 30.72 16.31 6.44
N GLN A 48 30.07 16.72 7.54
CA GLN A 48 29.09 17.80 7.52
C GLN A 48 29.72 19.16 7.17
N GLU A 49 30.89 19.48 7.75
CA GLU A 49 31.64 20.70 7.43
C GLU A 49 32.02 20.80 5.95
N THR A 50 32.23 19.65 5.29
CA THR A 50 32.61 19.62 3.87
C THR A 50 31.51 20.23 2.98
N GLY A 51 30.23 20.10 3.34
CA GLY A 51 29.14 20.77 2.63
C GLY A 51 29.25 22.29 2.68
N LEU A 52 29.61 22.85 3.83
CA LEU A 52 29.83 24.29 4.01
C LEU A 52 31.06 24.77 3.23
N LYS A 53 32.14 23.98 3.21
CA LYS A 53 33.35 24.27 2.42
C LYS A 53 33.06 24.34 0.92
N ILE A 54 32.22 23.45 0.41
CA ILE A 54 31.79 23.47 -1.01
C ILE A 54 31.02 24.76 -1.33
N LEU A 55 30.06 25.14 -0.48
CA LEU A 55 29.28 26.38 -0.63
C LEU A 55 30.17 27.63 -0.59
N ASP A 56 31.09 27.72 0.37
CA ASP A 56 32.04 28.84 0.48
C ASP A 56 32.96 28.92 -0.74
N THR A 57 33.45 27.79 -1.23
CA THR A 57 34.29 27.72 -2.43
C THR A 57 33.53 28.19 -3.67
N ALA A 58 32.27 27.78 -3.84
CA ALA A 58 31.43 28.20 -4.96
C ALA A 58 31.11 29.71 -4.95
N ALA A 59 31.09 30.34 -3.76
CA ALA A 59 30.89 31.78 -3.64
C ALA A 59 32.16 32.60 -3.92
N ARG A 60 33.35 32.05 -3.63
CA ARG A 60 34.64 32.76 -3.73
C ARG A 60 35.42 32.50 -5.01
N CYS A 61 35.19 31.38 -5.67
CA CYS A 61 35.98 30.94 -6.82
C CYS A 61 35.10 30.74 -8.06
N SER A 62 35.68 30.93 -9.24
CA SER A 62 35.03 30.64 -10.52
C SER A 62 36.04 30.03 -11.53
N GLY A 63 35.52 29.32 -12.54
CA GLY A 63 36.34 28.68 -13.57
C GLY A 63 37.24 27.55 -13.04
N ASN A 64 38.46 27.45 -13.58
CA ASN A 64 39.39 26.33 -13.30
C ASN A 64 39.79 26.18 -11.83
N GLU A 65 39.78 27.26 -11.04
CA GLU A 65 40.11 27.20 -9.60
C GLU A 65 38.99 26.51 -8.80
N LEU A 66 37.73 26.78 -9.17
CA LEU A 66 36.58 26.14 -8.57
C LEU A 66 36.62 24.62 -8.80
N GLU A 67 36.93 24.19 -10.03
CA GLU A 67 37.01 22.77 -10.38
C GLU A 67 38.08 22.02 -9.58
N LYS A 68 39.28 22.59 -9.46
CA LYS A 68 40.37 22.01 -8.67
C LYS A 68 39.99 21.84 -7.20
N ARG A 69 39.35 22.86 -6.63
CA ARG A 69 38.99 22.88 -5.21
C ARG A 69 37.83 21.96 -4.89
N ILE A 70 36.84 21.85 -5.79
CA ILE A 70 35.80 20.82 -5.71
C ILE A 70 36.41 19.41 -5.82
N ALA A 71 37.38 19.19 -6.72
CA ALA A 71 38.04 17.90 -6.86
C ALA A 71 38.82 17.50 -5.58
N GLN A 72 39.51 18.46 -4.96
CA GLN A 72 40.17 18.28 -3.67
C GLN A 72 39.17 17.86 -2.58
N LEU A 73 38.07 18.61 -2.43
CA LEU A 73 37.03 18.34 -1.43
C LEU A 73 36.35 16.99 -1.64
N ARG A 74 36.16 16.57 -2.89
CA ARG A 74 35.64 15.22 -3.21
C ARG A 74 36.58 14.12 -2.72
N LYS A 75 37.88 14.30 -2.91
CA LYS A 75 38.90 13.33 -2.46
C LYS A 75 38.95 13.23 -0.94
N GLU A 76 38.85 14.36 -0.25
CA GLU A 76 38.74 14.42 1.22
C GLU A 76 37.46 13.75 1.72
N THR A 77 36.31 14.02 1.06
CA THR A 77 35.02 13.39 1.39
C THR A 77 35.09 11.87 1.27
N GLU A 78 35.72 11.37 0.20
CA GLU A 78 35.86 9.93 -0.04
C GLU A 78 36.76 9.26 1.01
N ALA A 79 37.87 9.92 1.38
CA ALA A 79 38.76 9.42 2.43
C ALA A 79 38.04 9.31 3.79
N LEU A 80 37.30 10.36 4.19
CA LEU A 80 36.51 10.36 5.42
C LEU A 80 35.41 9.29 5.43
N ARG A 81 34.75 9.06 4.29
CA ARG A 81 33.75 7.98 4.16
C ARG A 81 34.37 6.60 4.31
N SER A 82 35.54 6.39 3.71
CA SER A 82 36.28 5.14 3.84
C SER A 82 36.68 4.87 5.30
N GLU A 83 37.21 5.90 5.97
CA GLU A 83 37.57 5.84 7.40
C GLU A 83 36.36 5.55 8.28
N ARG A 84 35.24 6.25 8.07
CA ARG A 84 33.97 5.98 8.76
C ARG A 84 33.55 4.51 8.63
N ASN A 85 33.60 3.97 7.42
CA ASN A 85 33.19 2.59 7.15
C ASN A 85 34.14 1.59 7.81
N ALA A 86 35.45 1.85 7.80
CA ALA A 86 36.43 1.03 8.49
C ALA A 86 36.21 1.02 10.01
N CYS A 87 35.89 2.17 10.61
CA CYS A 87 35.51 2.26 12.03
C CYS A 87 34.25 1.42 12.32
N LEU A 88 33.20 1.57 11.51
CA LEU A 88 31.97 0.80 11.69
C LEU A 88 32.21 -0.71 11.58
N GLU A 89 32.99 -1.14 10.59
CA GLU A 89 33.37 -2.54 10.38
C GLU A 89 34.19 -3.09 11.57
N PHE A 90 35.16 -2.31 12.06
CA PHE A 90 35.95 -2.66 13.24
C PHE A 90 35.09 -2.89 14.49
N TYR A 91 34.05 -2.08 14.68
CA TYR A 91 33.08 -2.24 15.78
C TYR A 91 31.97 -3.26 15.50
N GLY A 92 31.97 -3.91 14.32
CA GLY A 92 30.95 -4.89 13.93
C GLY A 92 29.57 -4.28 13.65
N LEU A 93 29.51 -2.99 13.34
CA LEU A 93 28.29 -2.25 13.03
C LEU A 93 28.05 -2.19 11.52
N PRO A 94 26.80 -2.28 11.05
CA PRO A 94 26.49 -2.13 9.64
C PRO A 94 26.70 -0.68 9.17
N ALA A 95 27.08 -0.50 7.91
CA ALA A 95 27.33 0.83 7.33
C ALA A 95 26.10 1.77 7.40
N ASP A 96 24.89 1.18 7.37
CA ASP A 96 23.58 1.86 7.43
C ASP A 96 23.05 2.03 8.88
N TYR A 97 23.89 1.83 9.90
CA TYR A 97 23.46 1.78 11.30
C TYR A 97 22.68 3.03 11.73
N SER A 98 23.09 4.21 11.27
CA SER A 98 22.46 5.50 11.56
C SER A 98 21.37 5.91 10.55
N ASP A 99 21.17 5.14 9.49
CA ASP A 99 20.30 5.54 8.38
C ASP A 99 18.83 5.36 8.72
N VAL A 100 17.97 6.18 8.11
CA VAL A 100 16.51 6.07 8.28
C VAL A 100 16.00 4.80 7.61
N LYS A 101 15.38 3.92 8.41
CA LYS A 101 14.81 2.65 7.94
C LYS A 101 13.30 2.82 7.80
N TYR A 102 12.84 2.95 6.55
CA TYR A 102 11.42 3.03 6.22
C TYR A 102 10.82 1.64 6.02
N GLU A 103 9.56 1.44 6.39
CA GLU A 103 8.83 0.21 6.05
C GLU A 103 8.62 0.11 4.53
N CYS A 104 8.31 1.23 3.89
CA CYS A 104 8.16 1.35 2.44
C CYS A 104 9.22 2.31 1.87
N PRO A 105 10.23 1.82 1.15
CA PRO A 105 11.28 2.68 0.58
C PRO A 105 10.76 3.63 -0.51
N GLU A 106 9.67 3.27 -1.20
CA GLU A 106 9.11 4.07 -2.29
C GLU A 106 8.45 5.37 -1.81
N CYS A 107 7.56 5.26 -0.82
CA CYS A 107 6.86 6.42 -0.27
C CYS A 107 7.47 6.98 1.01
N ARG A 108 8.51 6.31 1.55
CA ARG A 108 9.14 6.65 2.83
C ARG A 108 8.09 6.76 3.95
N ASP A 109 7.18 5.80 3.99
CA ASP A 109 6.08 5.69 4.95
C ASP A 109 5.06 6.84 4.96
N THR A 110 4.98 7.62 3.88
CA THR A 110 3.94 8.65 3.72
C THR A 110 2.66 8.12 3.08
N GLY A 111 2.71 6.95 2.47
CA GLY A 111 1.60 6.37 1.69
C GLY A 111 1.43 6.98 0.29
N PHE A 112 2.25 7.99 -0.09
CA PHE A 112 2.16 8.68 -1.38
C PHE A 112 3.53 8.85 -2.03
N VAL A 113 3.57 8.80 -3.36
CA VAL A 113 4.72 9.18 -4.19
C VAL A 113 4.29 10.39 -5.01
N GLY A 114 4.67 11.57 -4.55
CA GLY A 114 4.13 12.84 -5.06
C GLY A 114 2.63 12.92 -4.81
N ILE A 115 1.85 13.06 -5.88
CA ILE A 115 0.38 13.10 -5.83
C ILE A 115 -0.28 11.72 -5.96
N LYS A 116 0.49 10.68 -6.30
CA LYS A 116 -0.04 9.33 -6.53
C LYS A 116 0.02 8.52 -5.25
N MET A 117 -1.05 7.81 -4.95
CA MET A 117 -1.07 6.84 -3.85
C MET A 117 -0.05 5.74 -4.11
N CYS A 118 0.77 5.42 -3.10
CA CYS A 118 1.77 4.37 -3.20
C CYS A 118 1.10 2.98 -3.22
N ARG A 119 1.77 2.01 -3.84
CA ARG A 119 1.32 0.62 -3.91
C ARG A 119 1.03 0.03 -2.53
N CYS A 120 1.87 0.33 -1.53
CA CYS A 120 1.71 -0.23 -0.18
C CYS A 120 0.39 0.21 0.47
N MET A 121 0.00 1.49 0.31
CA MET A 121 -1.25 2.00 0.85
C MET A 121 -2.44 1.45 0.05
N ARG A 122 -2.28 1.33 -1.27
CA ARG A 122 -3.29 0.73 -2.14
C ARG A 122 -3.58 -0.73 -1.78
N GLU A 123 -2.56 -1.54 -1.57
CA GLU A 123 -2.69 -2.95 -1.16
C GLU A 123 -3.41 -3.09 0.18
N LYS A 124 -3.08 -2.23 1.16
CA LYS A 124 -3.81 -2.18 2.43
C LYS A 124 -5.28 -1.82 2.22
N LEU A 125 -5.58 -0.85 1.35
CA LEU A 125 -6.96 -0.44 1.05
C LEU A 125 -7.76 -1.53 0.34
N ILE A 126 -7.13 -2.26 -0.59
CA ILE A 126 -7.72 -3.43 -1.25
C ILE A 126 -8.04 -4.50 -0.20
N THR A 127 -7.08 -4.80 0.68
CA THR A 127 -7.25 -5.78 1.76
C THR A 127 -8.39 -5.40 2.70
N ALA A 128 -8.44 -4.13 3.13
CA ALA A 128 -9.54 -3.64 3.96
C ALA A 128 -10.89 -3.63 3.21
N GLY A 129 -10.88 -3.37 1.90
CA GLY A 129 -12.06 -3.49 1.04
C GLY A 129 -12.61 -4.90 1.05
N TYR A 130 -11.74 -5.92 0.96
CA TYR A 130 -12.16 -7.31 1.08
C TYR A 130 -12.77 -7.65 2.43
N GLU A 131 -12.17 -7.17 3.53
CA GLU A 131 -12.69 -7.36 4.89
C GLU A 131 -14.08 -6.73 5.05
N SER A 132 -14.30 -5.53 4.51
CA SER A 132 -15.58 -4.82 4.63
C SER A 132 -16.65 -5.25 3.63
N SER A 133 -16.28 -5.91 2.53
CA SER A 133 -17.20 -6.27 1.44
C SER A 133 -18.22 -7.36 1.78
N GLY A 134 -18.00 -8.11 2.88
CA GLY A 134 -18.77 -9.31 3.23
C GLY A 134 -18.31 -10.59 2.50
N ILE A 135 -17.26 -10.51 1.67
CA ILE A 135 -16.86 -11.57 0.73
C ILE A 135 -15.49 -12.17 1.07
N GLY A 136 -14.90 -11.82 2.22
CA GLY A 136 -13.49 -12.10 2.53
C GLY A 136 -13.05 -13.56 2.37
N SER A 137 -13.85 -14.54 2.81
CA SER A 137 -13.55 -15.97 2.62
C SER A 137 -13.88 -16.48 1.21
N LEU A 138 -14.90 -15.91 0.57
CA LEU A 138 -15.36 -16.29 -0.75
C LEU A 138 -14.41 -15.81 -1.86
N ILE A 139 -13.80 -14.62 -1.73
CA ILE A 139 -12.86 -14.06 -2.73
C ILE A 139 -11.60 -14.92 -2.88
N LYS A 140 -11.12 -15.55 -1.80
CA LYS A 140 -9.96 -16.46 -1.88
C LYS A 140 -10.25 -17.73 -2.69
N THR A 141 -11.52 -18.11 -2.79
CA THR A 141 -11.95 -19.38 -3.39
C THR A 141 -12.81 -19.21 -4.64
N LYS A 142 -13.18 -17.97 -5.01
CA LYS A 142 -14.06 -17.67 -6.16
C LYS A 142 -13.52 -16.49 -6.96
N THR A 143 -12.46 -16.72 -7.72
CA THR A 143 -11.84 -15.75 -8.63
C THR A 143 -12.17 -16.08 -10.09
N PHE A 144 -11.87 -15.18 -11.02
CA PHE A 144 -11.96 -15.51 -12.44
C PHE A 144 -11.00 -16.65 -12.82
N ASP A 145 -9.79 -16.67 -12.22
CA ASP A 145 -8.75 -17.64 -12.55
C ASP A 145 -9.08 -19.07 -12.12
N ASN A 146 -9.90 -19.24 -11.09
CA ASN A 146 -10.32 -20.56 -10.60
C ASN A 146 -11.74 -20.94 -11.03
N PHE A 147 -12.35 -20.19 -11.95
CA PHE A 147 -13.64 -20.51 -12.52
C PHE A 147 -13.46 -21.56 -13.62
N ASP A 148 -13.75 -22.81 -13.30
CA ASP A 148 -13.69 -23.90 -14.28
C ASP A 148 -14.99 -23.94 -15.11
N THR A 149 -14.91 -23.74 -16.43
CA THR A 149 -16.06 -23.89 -17.34
C THR A 149 -16.27 -25.34 -17.77
N SER A 150 -15.33 -26.24 -17.45
CA SER A 150 -15.29 -27.60 -17.99
C SER A 150 -16.44 -28.50 -17.53
N TYR A 151 -17.11 -28.17 -16.42
CA TYR A 151 -18.22 -28.95 -15.88
C TYR A 151 -19.47 -28.97 -16.78
N GLN A 152 -19.59 -28.04 -17.74
CA GLN A 152 -20.67 -28.03 -18.74
C GLN A 152 -20.27 -28.64 -20.09
N LYS A 153 -19.04 -29.16 -20.27
CA LYS A 153 -18.57 -29.68 -21.58
C LYS A 153 -19.43 -30.81 -22.18
N ARG A 154 -20.25 -31.48 -21.36
CA ARG A 154 -21.17 -32.53 -21.82
C ARG A 154 -22.38 -31.98 -22.59
N ASP A 155 -22.68 -30.69 -22.43
CA ASP A 155 -23.70 -29.96 -23.17
C ASP A 155 -23.02 -28.78 -23.90
N PRO A 156 -22.76 -28.91 -25.22
CA PRO A 156 -22.08 -27.87 -26.00
C PRO A 156 -22.77 -26.51 -25.93
N GLN A 157 -24.10 -26.47 -25.91
CA GLN A 157 -24.86 -25.22 -25.89
C GLN A 157 -24.74 -24.55 -24.52
N ALA A 158 -24.87 -25.31 -23.43
CA ALA A 158 -24.68 -24.78 -22.09
C ALA A 158 -23.24 -24.32 -21.83
N TYR A 159 -22.26 -25.01 -22.40
CA TYR A 159 -20.85 -24.63 -22.35
C TYR A 159 -20.59 -23.30 -23.06
N GLU A 160 -21.10 -23.11 -24.28
CA GLU A 160 -20.97 -21.85 -25.03
C GLU A 160 -21.59 -20.67 -24.28
N VAL A 161 -22.80 -20.86 -23.74
CA VAL A 161 -23.48 -19.83 -22.94
C VAL A 161 -22.68 -19.48 -21.68
N LEU A 162 -22.12 -20.48 -20.99
CA LEU A 162 -21.31 -20.26 -19.80
C LEU A 162 -20.01 -19.51 -20.12
N ALA A 163 -19.33 -19.87 -21.21
CA ALA A 163 -18.12 -19.20 -21.68
C ALA A 163 -18.41 -17.73 -22.04
N ALA A 164 -19.52 -17.47 -22.77
CA ALA A 164 -19.95 -16.11 -23.09
C ALA A 164 -20.25 -15.30 -21.82
N ASN A 165 -20.96 -15.88 -20.85
CA ASN A 165 -21.26 -15.23 -19.57
C ASN A 165 -19.98 -14.90 -18.78
N TYR A 166 -19.01 -15.81 -18.76
CA TYR A 166 -17.71 -15.58 -18.13
C TYR A 166 -17.00 -14.37 -18.76
N GLU A 167 -16.91 -14.31 -20.08
CA GLU A 167 -16.27 -13.19 -20.79
C GLU A 167 -17.01 -11.86 -20.57
N ILE A 168 -18.35 -11.87 -20.53
CA ILE A 168 -19.15 -10.69 -20.19
C ILE A 168 -18.82 -10.21 -18.77
N CYS A 169 -18.80 -11.11 -17.79
CA CYS A 169 -18.51 -10.79 -16.40
C CYS A 169 -17.09 -10.24 -16.22
N LYS A 170 -16.11 -10.86 -16.88
CA LYS A 170 -14.71 -10.44 -16.86
C LYS A 170 -14.55 -9.06 -17.49
N SER A 171 -15.11 -8.85 -18.69
CA SER A 171 -15.10 -7.57 -19.38
C SER A 171 -15.78 -6.47 -18.57
N TYR A 172 -16.90 -6.78 -17.90
CA TYR A 172 -17.58 -5.85 -17.00
C TYR A 172 -16.68 -5.42 -15.85
N ALA A 173 -16.02 -6.36 -15.17
CA ALA A 173 -15.12 -6.03 -14.07
C ALA A 173 -13.90 -5.19 -14.53
N GLU A 174 -13.36 -5.46 -15.73
CA GLU A 174 -12.25 -4.71 -16.33
C GLU A 174 -12.64 -3.33 -16.86
N LYS A 175 -13.94 -3.07 -17.07
CA LYS A 175 -14.46 -1.80 -17.60
C LYS A 175 -15.46 -1.11 -16.66
N PHE A 176 -15.41 -1.46 -15.38
CA PHE A 176 -16.35 -0.99 -14.35
C PHE A 176 -16.46 0.55 -14.26
N ASP A 177 -15.38 1.27 -14.55
CA ASP A 177 -15.28 2.73 -14.47
C ASP A 177 -15.65 3.47 -15.78
N CYS A 178 -16.04 2.74 -16.83
CA CYS A 178 -16.46 3.35 -18.09
C CYS A 178 -17.84 4.02 -17.96
N PRO A 179 -17.99 5.29 -18.40
CA PRO A 179 -19.30 5.94 -18.48
C PRO A 179 -20.26 5.12 -19.36
N GLY A 180 -21.43 4.79 -18.83
CA GLY A 180 -22.44 4.00 -19.54
C GLY A 180 -22.36 2.48 -19.32
N ALA A 181 -21.54 2.00 -18.38
CA ALA A 181 -21.58 0.60 -17.95
C ALA A 181 -23.00 0.21 -17.49
N LYS A 182 -23.53 -0.90 -18.03
CA LYS A 182 -24.86 -1.42 -17.69
C LYS A 182 -24.79 -2.34 -16.47
N ASN A 183 -25.85 -2.41 -15.69
CA ASN A 183 -25.96 -3.38 -14.60
C ASN A 183 -26.02 -4.82 -15.16
N LEU A 184 -25.43 -5.77 -14.43
CA LEU A 184 -25.51 -7.19 -14.73
C LEU A 184 -26.54 -7.88 -13.84
N LEU A 185 -27.38 -8.73 -14.45
CA LEU A 185 -28.31 -9.61 -13.76
C LEU A 185 -28.03 -11.05 -14.16
N LEU A 186 -27.61 -11.87 -13.20
CA LEU A 186 -27.34 -13.29 -13.41
C LEU A 186 -28.58 -14.10 -12.97
N MET A 187 -29.24 -14.77 -13.91
CA MET A 187 -30.42 -15.61 -13.65
C MET A 187 -30.19 -17.05 -14.10
N GLY A 188 -30.81 -18.01 -13.39
CA GLY A 188 -30.76 -19.43 -13.72
C GLY A 188 -30.71 -20.32 -12.48
N ASN A 189 -30.74 -21.63 -12.69
CA ASN A 189 -30.76 -22.64 -11.62
C ASN A 189 -29.51 -22.61 -10.72
N THR A 190 -29.62 -23.21 -9.53
CA THR A 190 -28.50 -23.37 -8.59
C THR A 190 -27.35 -24.18 -9.22
N GLY A 191 -26.12 -23.89 -8.82
CA GLY A 191 -24.93 -24.62 -9.32
C GLY A 191 -24.36 -24.14 -10.66
N LEU A 192 -24.94 -23.12 -11.29
CA LEU A 192 -24.47 -22.56 -12.57
C LEU A 192 -23.37 -21.48 -12.43
N GLY A 193 -22.69 -21.39 -11.28
CA GLY A 193 -21.57 -20.45 -11.11
C GLY A 193 -21.94 -18.99 -10.86
N LYS A 194 -23.22 -18.62 -10.75
CA LYS A 194 -23.66 -17.21 -10.55
C LYS A 194 -22.97 -16.52 -9.38
N THR A 195 -22.99 -17.13 -8.20
CA THR A 195 -22.32 -16.61 -6.99
C THR A 195 -20.81 -16.49 -7.19
N HIS A 196 -20.21 -17.41 -7.94
CA HIS A 196 -18.78 -17.37 -8.24
C HIS A 196 -18.44 -16.19 -9.12
N LEU A 197 -19.18 -15.98 -10.21
CA LEU A 197 -18.98 -14.87 -11.12
C LEU A 197 -19.25 -13.53 -10.43
N SER A 198 -20.30 -13.41 -9.61
CA SER A 198 -20.55 -12.17 -8.85
C SER A 198 -19.43 -11.86 -7.85
N THR A 199 -18.92 -12.88 -7.15
CA THR A 199 -17.78 -12.73 -6.23
C THR A 199 -16.50 -12.36 -6.99
N ALA A 200 -16.25 -13.00 -8.14
CA ALA A 200 -15.08 -12.71 -8.97
C ALA A 200 -15.10 -11.27 -9.51
N ILE A 201 -16.28 -10.77 -9.93
CA ILE A 201 -16.47 -9.37 -10.31
C ILE A 201 -16.11 -8.45 -9.16
N ALA A 202 -16.70 -8.66 -7.97
CA ALA A 202 -16.44 -7.83 -6.80
C ALA A 202 -14.95 -7.84 -6.42
N GLY A 203 -14.32 -9.01 -6.44
CA GLY A 203 -12.90 -9.19 -6.19
C GLY A 203 -12.04 -8.32 -7.11
N ARG A 204 -12.30 -8.41 -8.43
CA ARG A 204 -11.57 -7.68 -9.46
C ARG A 204 -11.83 -6.17 -9.41
N VAL A 205 -13.05 -5.75 -9.09
CA VAL A 205 -13.41 -4.33 -8.92
C VAL A 205 -12.65 -3.73 -7.73
N ILE A 206 -12.52 -4.47 -6.61
CA ILE A 206 -11.73 -4.04 -5.45
C ILE A 206 -10.25 -3.90 -5.79
N ASP A 207 -9.64 -4.86 -6.50
CA ASP A 207 -8.25 -4.77 -6.97
C ASP A 207 -7.96 -3.51 -7.80
N ARG A 208 -8.95 -3.12 -8.61
CA ARG A 208 -8.88 -1.92 -9.45
C ARG A 208 -9.02 -0.62 -8.65
N GLY A 209 -9.31 -0.68 -7.35
CA GLY A 209 -9.34 0.44 -6.43
C GLY A 209 -10.72 1.08 -6.26
N PHE A 210 -11.76 0.25 -6.35
CA PHE A 210 -13.15 0.61 -6.10
C PHE A 210 -13.69 -0.14 -4.88
N ASP A 211 -14.76 0.37 -4.29
CA ASP A 211 -15.46 -0.33 -3.23
C ASP A 211 -16.53 -1.27 -3.82
N ALA A 212 -16.68 -2.45 -3.24
CA ALA A 212 -17.72 -3.39 -3.62
C ALA A 212 -18.30 -4.04 -2.36
N VAL A 213 -19.62 -4.22 -2.34
CA VAL A 213 -20.35 -4.88 -1.27
C VAL A 213 -21.13 -6.03 -1.90
N CYS A 214 -20.98 -7.25 -1.40
CA CYS A 214 -21.92 -8.31 -1.71
C CYS A 214 -22.64 -8.72 -0.44
N GLU A 215 -23.95 -8.60 -0.51
CA GLU A 215 -24.86 -8.96 0.55
C GLU A 215 -26.01 -9.80 0.01
N THR A 216 -26.62 -10.56 0.91
CA THR A 216 -27.88 -11.26 0.65
C THR A 216 -29.03 -10.29 0.74
N ALA A 217 -30.10 -10.54 -0.02
CA ALA A 217 -31.29 -9.70 0.04
C ALA A 217 -31.86 -9.65 1.48
N GLN A 218 -31.83 -10.77 2.19
CA GLN A 218 -32.31 -10.86 3.57
C GLN A 218 -31.59 -9.87 4.49
N ASN A 219 -30.26 -9.86 4.48
CA ASN A 219 -29.47 -8.96 5.32
C ASN A 219 -29.70 -7.49 4.95
N VAL A 220 -29.79 -7.18 3.65
CA VAL A 220 -30.13 -5.83 3.21
C VAL A 220 -31.47 -5.39 3.83
N PHE A 221 -32.51 -6.22 3.73
CA PHE A 221 -33.81 -5.89 4.31
C PHE A 221 -33.76 -5.79 5.84
N SER A 222 -33.05 -6.68 6.53
CA SER A 222 -32.87 -6.62 7.99
C SER A 222 -32.18 -5.33 8.43
N ASP A 223 -31.16 -4.87 7.71
CA ASP A 223 -30.47 -3.60 7.98
C ASP A 223 -31.40 -2.39 7.79
N PHE A 224 -32.27 -2.43 6.77
CA PHE A 224 -33.28 -1.39 6.54
C PHE A 224 -34.33 -1.34 7.65
N GLU A 225 -34.83 -2.49 8.09
CA GLU A 225 -35.80 -2.58 9.20
C GLU A 225 -35.19 -2.10 10.52
N PHE A 226 -33.93 -2.45 10.80
CA PHE A 226 -33.26 -1.99 12.02
C PHE A 226 -33.10 -0.46 12.06
N ARG A 227 -32.89 0.16 10.89
CA ARG A 227 -32.76 1.62 10.76
C ARG A 227 -34.08 2.37 10.85
N SER A 228 -35.21 1.76 10.46
CA SER A 228 -36.53 2.39 10.53
C SER A 228 -37.13 2.33 11.93
N ILE A 229 -36.72 1.35 12.76
CA ILE A 229 -37.27 1.14 14.11
C ILE A 229 -36.58 1.99 15.18
N ILE A 230 -35.37 2.52 14.95
CA ILE A 230 -34.67 3.39 15.90
C ILE A 230 -34.63 4.84 15.37
N PRO A 231 -35.51 5.75 15.84
CA PRO A 231 -35.42 7.16 15.49
C PRO A 231 -34.19 7.75 16.17
N THR A 232 -33.24 8.22 15.34
CA THR A 232 -32.15 9.17 15.68
C THR A 232 -31.67 9.16 17.13
N GLY A 233 -30.59 8.42 17.44
CA GLY A 233 -29.80 8.73 18.62
C GLY A 233 -29.12 7.58 19.35
N ARG A 234 -28.30 6.76 18.67
CA ARG A 234 -27.06 6.20 19.28
C ARG A 234 -26.20 5.55 18.21
N ARG A 235 -24.95 6.00 18.15
CA ARG A 235 -23.87 5.49 17.29
C ARG A 235 -23.51 4.06 17.69
N TYR A 236 -23.27 3.23 16.67
CA TYR A 236 -22.46 2.01 16.64
C TYR A 236 -22.05 1.41 18.00
N ALA A 237 -22.70 0.31 18.38
CA ALA A 237 -22.15 -0.65 19.34
C ALA A 237 -22.67 -2.06 19.02
N ALA A 238 -21.82 -2.87 18.41
CA ALA A 238 -21.73 -4.34 18.47
C ALA A 238 -20.73 -4.73 17.36
N CYS A 239 -19.44 -4.99 17.57
CA CYS A 239 -18.79 -5.86 18.56
C CYS A 239 -19.47 -7.24 18.65
N GLY A 240 -18.88 -8.20 17.92
CA GLY A 240 -18.71 -9.60 18.29
C GLY A 240 -19.96 -10.42 18.63
N ARG A 241 -20.30 -11.38 17.76
CA ARG A 241 -20.79 -12.70 18.19
C ARG A 241 -19.96 -13.74 17.42
N ALA A 242 -18.97 -14.35 18.06
CA ALA A 242 -19.08 -15.40 19.08
C ALA A 242 -19.61 -16.70 18.47
N VAL A 243 -18.66 -17.62 18.36
CA VAL A 243 -18.76 -19.06 18.21
C VAL A 243 -19.86 -19.64 19.09
N SER A 244 -20.69 -20.48 18.48
CA SER A 244 -21.24 -21.72 19.06
C SER A 244 -21.65 -22.63 17.91
#